data_AF-A0A959Z8B9-F1
#
_entry.id   AF-A0A959Z8B9-F1
#
_cell.length_a   1.000
_cell.length_b   1.000
_cell.length_c   1.000
_cell.angle_alpha   90.00
_cell.angle_beta   90.00
_cell.angle_gamma   90.00
#
_symmetry.space_group_name_H-M   'P 1'
#
loop_
_entity.id
_entity.type
_entity.pdbx_description
1 polymer ?
#
loop_
_entity_poly.entity_id
_entity_poly.type
_entity_poly.pdbx_seq_one_letter_code
_entity_poly.pdbx_strand_id
1 'polypeptide(L)'
;MAKSINLQDMFLNQVRKEGIGVTIYLMGGVQLRGQVRGFDAFTVLLDSPGKPTQLVYKHAVTSIVPAKQIGDDQHGGGGGHRRRDDEEEVNDD
;
A
#
# COMPACT_ATOMS: atom_id res chain seq x y z
N MET A 1 -10.62 -12.76 -19.45
CA MET A 1 -9.89 -11.49 -19.72
C MET A 1 -8.97 -11.23 -18.54
N ALA A 2 -7.69 -10.96 -18.77
CA ALA A 2 -6.78 -10.59 -17.68
C ALA A 2 -7.28 -9.29 -17.04
N LYS A 3 -7.48 -9.30 -15.71
CA LYS A 3 -7.89 -8.12 -14.96
C LYS A 3 -6.78 -7.08 -15.13
N SER A 4 -7.08 -5.96 -15.78
CA SER A 4 -6.12 -4.86 -15.94
C SER A 4 -5.66 -4.41 -14.56
N ILE A 5 -4.36 -4.50 -14.31
CA ILE A 5 -3.77 -4.11 -13.05
C ILE A 5 -3.86 -2.58 -12.94
N ASN A 6 -4.60 -2.06 -11.94
CA ASN A 6 -4.60 -0.64 -11.64
C ASN A 6 -3.41 -0.32 -10.72
N LEU A 7 -2.32 0.17 -11.31
CA LEU A 7 -1.08 0.52 -10.61
C LEU A 7 -1.30 1.57 -9.52
N GLN A 8 -2.18 2.55 -9.77
CA GLN A 8 -2.49 3.60 -8.80
C GLN A 8 -3.16 3.01 -7.57
N ASP A 9 -4.20 2.22 -7.75
CA ASP A 9 -4.94 1.61 -6.64
C ASP A 9 -4.06 0.62 -5.88
N MET A 10 -3.22 -0.16 -6.58
CA MET A 10 -2.26 -1.05 -5.94
C MET A 10 -1.28 -0.30 -5.06
N PHE A 11 -0.63 0.74 -5.62
CA PHE A 11 0.31 1.57 -4.89
C PHE A 11 -0.32 2.23 -3.66
N LEU A 12 -1.46 2.91 -3.84
CA LEU A 12 -2.15 3.63 -2.76
C LEU A 12 -2.69 2.68 -1.69
N ASN A 13 -3.18 1.51 -2.08
CA ASN A 13 -3.60 0.49 -1.12
C ASN A 13 -2.42 -0.06 -0.32
N GLN A 14 -1.26 -0.27 -0.94
CA GLN A 14 -0.10 -0.81 -0.24
C GLN A 14 0.40 0.17 0.82
N VAL A 15 0.63 1.43 0.44
CA VAL A 15 1.10 2.45 1.41
C VAL A 15 0.11 2.68 2.54
N ARG A 16 -1.21 2.60 2.26
CA ARG A 16 -2.25 2.69 3.29
C ARG A 16 -2.22 1.50 4.24
N LYS A 17 -2.25 0.26 3.69
CA LYS A 17 -2.33 -0.97 4.50
C LYS A 17 -1.12 -1.14 5.43
N GLU A 18 0.06 -0.78 4.94
CA GLU A 18 1.31 -0.89 5.71
C GLU A 18 1.63 0.36 6.54
N GLY A 19 0.81 1.41 6.50
CA GLY A 19 1.10 2.68 7.20
C GLY A 19 2.39 3.34 6.73
N ILE A 20 2.76 3.18 5.46
CA ILE A 20 3.97 3.75 4.89
C ILE A 20 3.78 5.26 4.77
N GLY A 21 4.69 6.03 5.38
CA GLY A 21 4.73 7.48 5.18
C GLY A 21 4.98 7.81 3.70
N VAL A 22 4.31 8.81 3.18
CA VAL A 22 4.45 9.30 1.81
C VAL A 22 4.80 10.78 1.80
N THR A 23 5.53 11.20 0.77
CA THR A 23 5.66 12.60 0.36
C THR A 23 4.87 12.79 -0.92
N ILE A 24 3.88 13.70 -0.87
CA ILE A 24 3.07 14.10 -2.02
C ILE A 24 3.59 15.43 -2.53
N TYR A 25 3.99 15.48 -3.79
CA TYR A 25 4.42 16.70 -4.47
C TYR A 25 3.25 17.29 -5.24
N LEU A 26 3.01 18.59 -5.07
CA LEU A 26 1.96 19.33 -5.76
C LEU A 26 2.52 20.10 -6.96
N MET A 27 1.67 20.48 -7.92
CA MET A 27 2.07 21.23 -9.12
C MET A 27 2.79 22.56 -8.82
N GLY A 28 2.50 23.19 -7.68
CA GLY A 28 3.17 24.42 -7.24
C GLY A 28 4.49 24.22 -6.51
N GLY A 29 5.03 22.99 -6.44
CA GLY A 29 6.28 22.68 -5.73
C GLY A 29 6.14 22.50 -4.22
N VAL A 30 4.94 22.70 -3.65
CA VAL A 30 4.64 22.38 -2.25
C VAL A 30 4.70 20.86 -2.05
N GLN A 31 5.29 20.44 -0.93
CA GLN A 31 5.29 19.03 -0.51
C GLN A 31 4.41 18.84 0.72
N LEU A 32 3.59 17.79 0.70
CA LEU A 32 2.85 17.30 1.86
C LEU A 32 3.47 15.99 2.34
N ARG A 33 3.57 15.80 3.65
CA ARG A 33 4.15 14.60 4.26
C ARG A 33 3.18 14.01 5.27
N GLY A 34 2.94 12.71 5.17
CA GLY A 34 2.00 12.05 6.06
C GLY A 34 1.80 10.59 5.68
N GLN A 35 0.76 9.97 6.23
CA GLN A 35 0.33 8.62 5.88
C GLN A 35 -1.00 8.68 5.13
N VAL A 36 -1.18 7.81 4.14
CA VAL A 36 -2.46 7.70 3.44
C VAL A 36 -3.46 7.01 4.37
N ARG A 37 -4.50 7.73 4.80
CA ARG A 37 -5.62 7.16 5.55
C ARG A 37 -6.63 6.47 4.63
N GLY A 38 -6.86 7.04 3.45
CA GLY A 38 -7.83 6.56 2.47
C GLY A 38 -7.69 7.28 1.14
N PHE A 39 -8.35 6.76 0.11
CA PHE A 39 -8.39 7.38 -1.21
C PHE A 39 -9.61 6.90 -1.98
N ASP A 40 -10.03 7.68 -2.97
CA ASP A 40 -11.04 7.31 -3.96
C ASP A 40 -10.51 7.59 -5.37
N ALA A 41 -11.39 7.68 -6.37
CA ALA A 41 -11.03 7.98 -7.75
C ALA A 41 -10.28 9.33 -7.91
N PHE A 42 -10.61 10.34 -7.10
CA PHE A 42 -10.17 11.73 -7.31
C PHE A 42 -9.36 12.32 -6.16
N THR A 43 -9.36 11.68 -4.99
CA THR A 43 -8.82 12.24 -3.75
C THR A 43 -7.99 11.24 -2.95
N VAL A 44 -7.11 11.79 -2.10
CA VAL A 44 -6.31 11.06 -1.11
C VAL A 44 -6.49 11.77 0.23
N LEU A 45 -6.85 11.03 1.28
CA LEU A 45 -6.84 11.51 2.66
C LEU A 45 -5.45 11.28 3.26
N LEU A 46 -4.80 12.36 3.67
CA LEU A 46 -3.46 12.36 4.25
C LEU A 46 -3.51 12.76 5.72
N ASP A 47 -2.91 11.93 6.58
CA ASP A 47 -2.73 12.22 8.00
C ASP A 47 -1.29 12.60 8.32
N SER A 48 -1.12 13.63 9.13
CA SER A 48 0.19 14.00 9.69
C SER A 48 0.07 14.16 11.21
N PRO A 49 1.10 13.78 11.99
CA PRO A 49 1.10 13.98 13.43
C PRO A 49 0.86 15.45 13.81
N GLY A 50 -0.08 15.68 14.74
CA GLY A 50 -0.39 17.02 15.25
C GLY A 50 -1.09 17.95 14.25
N LYS A 51 -1.56 17.45 13.09
CA LYS A 51 -2.29 18.23 12.10
C LYS A 51 -3.66 17.61 11.82
N PRO A 52 -4.67 18.43 11.45
CA PRO A 52 -5.92 17.91 10.92
C PRO A 52 -5.69 17.06 9.66
N THR A 53 -6.53 16.05 9.46
CA THR A 53 -6.56 15.25 8.23
C THR A 53 -6.76 16.16 7.01
N GLN A 54 -5.95 15.97 5.97
CA GLN A 54 -5.99 16.76 4.75
C GLN A 54 -6.64 15.94 3.63
N LEU A 55 -7.63 16.53 2.94
CA LEU A 55 -8.16 15.99 1.68
C LEU A 55 -7.35 16.58 0.52
N VAL A 56 -6.62 15.73 -0.20
CA VAL A 56 -5.76 16.13 -1.31
C VAL A 56 -6.41 15.70 -2.62
N TYR A 57 -6.65 16.65 -3.53
CA TYR A 57 -7.16 16.34 -4.86
C TYR A 57 -6.04 15.89 -5.80
N LYS A 58 -6.25 14.78 -6.51
CA LYS A 58 -5.26 14.18 -7.42
C LYS A 58 -4.88 15.10 -8.58
N HIS A 59 -5.76 15.99 -9.04
CA HIS A 59 -5.44 16.95 -10.10
C HIS A 59 -4.31 17.93 -9.72
N ALA A 60 -4.07 18.12 -8.41
CA ALA A 60 -3.03 19.00 -7.91
C ALA A 60 -1.70 18.27 -7.66
N VAL A 61 -1.68 16.93 -7.75
CA VAL A 61 -0.54 16.08 -7.41
C VAL A 61 0.30 15.80 -8.65
N THR A 62 1.61 15.97 -8.55
CA THR A 62 2.58 15.60 -9.59
C THR A 62 3.19 14.22 -9.33
N SER A 63 3.48 13.89 -8.07
CA SER A 63 4.02 12.57 -7.70
C SER A 63 3.76 12.23 -6.23
N ILE A 64 3.78 10.93 -5.92
CA ILE A 64 3.68 10.39 -4.56
C ILE A 64 4.87 9.46 -4.35
N VAL A 65 5.70 9.75 -3.35
CA VAL A 65 6.93 9.01 -3.07
C VAL A 65 6.81 8.34 -1.70
N PRO A 66 6.93 7.00 -1.60
CA PRO A 66 6.88 6.32 -0.31
C PRO A 66 8.21 6.45 0.44
N ALA A 67 8.15 6.48 1.77
CA ALA A 67 9.32 6.61 2.64
C ALA A 67 10.19 5.33 2.67
N LYS A 68 9.60 4.19 2.29
CA LYS A 68 10.32 2.95 2.02
C LYS A 68 9.89 2.38 0.67
N GLN A 69 10.76 1.58 0.06
CA GLN A 69 10.41 0.87 -1.17
C GLN A 69 9.18 -0.01 -0.94
N ILE A 70 8.30 -0.02 -1.92
CA ILE A 70 7.16 -0.93 -1.99
C ILE A 70 7.65 -2.15 -2.75
N GLY A 71 7.56 -3.33 -2.12
CA GLY A 71 7.90 -4.60 -2.78
C GLY A 71 6.98 -4.83 -3.97
N ASP A 72 7.56 -5.26 -5.09
CA ASP A 72 6.82 -5.67 -6.29
C ASP A 72 6.27 -7.09 -6.07
N ASP A 73 5.44 -7.27 -5.04
CA ASP A 73 4.90 -8.58 -4.63
C ASP A 73 3.78 -9.03 -5.57
N GLN A 74 4.01 -8.98 -6.90
CA GLN A 74 3.04 -9.50 -7.86
C GLN A 74 3.60 -10.16 -9.12
N HIS A 75 4.90 -10.46 -9.22
CA HIS A 75 5.41 -11.40 -10.24
C HIS A 75 6.56 -12.29 -9.73
N GLY A 76 6.28 -13.18 -8.79
CA GLY A 76 7.22 -14.23 -8.37
C GLY A 76 6.53 -15.30 -7.53
N GLY A 77 5.96 -16.33 -8.17
CA GLY A 77 5.44 -17.49 -7.46
C GLY A 77 6.55 -18.32 -6.82
N GLY A 78 6.28 -18.88 -5.63
CA GLY A 78 7.10 -19.97 -5.09
C GLY A 78 7.05 -20.13 -3.57
N GLY A 79 6.20 -21.07 -3.10
CA GLY A 79 6.52 -21.88 -1.92
C GLY A 79 5.79 -21.51 -0.62
N GLY A 80 4.66 -22.18 -0.37
CA GLY A 80 4.01 -22.15 0.94
C GLY A 80 2.85 -23.13 1.14
N HIS A 81 2.71 -24.16 0.30
CA HIS A 81 1.87 -25.32 0.63
C HIS A 81 2.78 -26.42 1.19
N ARG A 82 2.97 -26.42 2.52
CA ARG A 82 3.28 -27.64 3.26
C ARG A 82 2.43 -27.69 4.53
N ARG A 83 1.33 -28.42 4.35
CA ARG A 83 0.56 -29.19 5.33
C ARG A 83 1.25 -29.31 6.70
N ARG A 84 0.69 -28.60 7.66
CA ARG A 84 0.46 -28.99 9.05
C ARG A 84 -1.07 -29.18 9.10
N ASP A 85 -1.67 -30.22 9.59
CA ASP A 85 -1.32 -31.24 10.58
C ASP A 85 -2.12 -32.49 10.17
N ASP A 86 -1.60 -33.70 10.36
CA ASP A 86 -2.41 -34.89 10.63
C ASP A 86 -1.45 -36.01 11.11
N GLU A 87 -1.61 -36.31 12.40
CA GLU A 87 -1.52 -37.64 12.98
C GLU A 87 -0.11 -38.19 13.32
N GLU A 88 0.28 -37.86 14.55
CA GLU A 88 0.98 -38.77 15.45
C GLU A 88 0.24 -40.12 15.52
N GLU A 89 0.86 -41.20 15.04
CA GLU A 89 0.68 -42.52 15.67
C GLU A 89 2.05 -43.07 16.05
N VAL A 90 2.29 -43.03 17.35
CA VAL A 90 3.37 -43.70 18.05
C VAL A 90 3.00 -45.17 18.18
N ASN A 91 3.95 -46.03 17.80
CA ASN A 91 4.21 -47.43 18.16
C ASN A 91 3.19 -48.20 19.04
N ASP A 92 2.90 -49.44 18.65
CA ASP A 92 3.20 -50.63 19.48
C ASP A 92 3.13 -51.93 18.64
N ASP A 93 3.97 -52.90 19.03
CA ASP A 93 4.29 -54.25 18.50
C ASP A 93 5.31 -54.43 17.36
#